data_AF-A0A377TMZ9-F1
#
_entry.id   AF-A0A377TMZ9-F1
#
_cell.length_a   1.000
_cell.length_b   1.000
_cell.length_c   1.000
_cell.angle_alpha   90.00
_cell.angle_beta   90.00
_cell.angle_gamma   90.00
#
_symmetry.space_group_name_H-M   'P 1'
#
loop_
_entity.id
_entity.type
_entity.pdbx_description
1 polymer ?
#
loop_
_entity_poly.entity_id
_entity_poly.type
_entity_poly.pdbx_seq_one_letter_code
_entity_poly.pdbx_strand_id
1 'polypeptide(L)'
;MLGPMVAACGGYVPMISGRGLGHTGGTLDKLEAIPGFDIFPDDNRFREIIKDVGVAIIGQTSSLAPADKRFYATRDITATVDSIPLITASILAKKLAEGWMRW
;
A
#
# COMPACT_ATOMS: atom_id res chain seq x y z
N MET A 1 -8.92 10.13 5.00
CA MET A 1 -9.98 11.00 4.43
C MET A 1 -10.28 10.63 2.99
N LEU A 2 -9.31 10.71 2.06
CA LEU A 2 -9.55 10.46 0.63
C LEU A 2 -10.24 9.11 0.33
N GLY A 3 -9.72 7.99 0.86
CA GLY A 3 -10.28 6.66 0.60
C GLY A 3 -11.79 6.55 0.93
N PRO A 4 -12.21 6.83 2.17
CA PRO A 4 -13.63 6.85 2.54
C PRO A 4 -14.49 7.81 1.71
N MET A 5 -13.96 8.98 1.32
CA MET A 5 -14.72 9.93 0.49
C MET A 5 -14.99 9.36 -0.92
N VAL A 6 -13.98 8.76 -1.55
CA VAL A 6 -14.14 8.13 -2.87
C VAL A 6 -15.08 6.92 -2.79
N ALA A 7 -14.96 6.11 -1.72
CA ALA A 7 -15.87 4.99 -1.48
C ALA A 7 -17.33 5.44 -1.30
N ALA A 8 -17.57 6.53 -0.57
CA ALA A 8 -18.90 7.11 -0.42
C ALA A 8 -19.48 7.64 -1.74
N CYS A 9 -18.63 7.99 -2.71
CA CYS A 9 -19.04 8.35 -4.08
C CYS A 9 -19.18 7.13 -5.02
N GLY A 10 -19.08 5.90 -4.51
CA GLY A 10 -19.25 4.66 -5.28
C GLY A 10 -17.97 4.11 -5.93
N GLY A 11 -16.80 4.64 -5.60
CA GLY A 11 -15.51 4.13 -6.10
C GLY A 11 -14.94 3.02 -5.22
N TYR A 12 -14.09 2.16 -5.80
CA TYR A 12 -13.33 1.15 -5.05
C TYR A 12 -11.89 1.62 -4.81
N VAL A 13 -11.42 1.53 -3.57
CA VAL A 13 -10.10 2.02 -3.13
C VAL A 13 -9.29 0.89 -2.46
N PRO A 14 -8.65 0.00 -3.25
CA PRO A 14 -7.74 -1.03 -2.77
C PRO A 14 -6.35 -0.45 -2.47
N MET A 15 -6.21 0.26 -1.36
CA MET A 15 -4.99 1.00 -1.05
C MET A 15 -3.94 0.11 -0.39
N ILE A 16 -2.83 -0.15 -1.09
CA ILE A 16 -1.62 -0.70 -0.49
C ILE A 16 -0.73 0.46 -0.07
N SER A 17 -0.32 0.43 1.20
CA SER A 17 0.52 1.46 1.80
C SER A 17 1.79 0.87 2.41
N GLY A 18 2.73 1.75 2.72
CA GLY A 18 3.99 1.43 3.38
C GLY A 18 4.04 1.99 4.80
N ARG A 19 5.04 1.56 5.54
CA ARG A 19 5.44 2.17 6.81
C ARG A 19 6.22 3.46 6.57
N GLY A 20 6.39 4.24 7.63
CA GLY A 20 7.17 5.46 7.63
C GLY A 20 8.63 5.22 7.28
N LEU A 21 9.24 6.24 6.69
CA LEU A 21 10.63 6.24 6.24
C LEU A 21 11.32 7.51 6.73
N GLY A 22 12.41 7.35 7.47
CA GLY A 22 13.12 8.46 8.09
C GLY A 22 12.20 9.33 8.96
N HIS A 23 12.14 10.63 8.65
CA HIS A 23 11.31 11.60 9.36
C HIS A 23 9.85 11.66 8.86
N THR A 24 9.52 10.93 7.79
CA THR A 24 8.16 10.91 7.23
C THR A 24 7.35 9.76 7.85
N GLY A 25 6.21 10.09 8.46
CA GLY A 25 5.33 9.09 9.06
C GLY A 25 4.55 8.28 8.03
N GLY A 26 4.36 6.98 8.29
CA GLY A 26 3.61 6.08 7.42
C GLY A 26 2.11 6.06 7.70
N THR A 27 1.31 5.76 6.67
CA THR A 27 -0.13 5.57 6.83
C THR A 27 -0.43 4.35 7.69
N LEU A 28 0.33 3.26 7.52
CA LEU A 28 0.13 2.03 8.31
C LEU A 28 0.41 2.26 9.79
N ASP A 29 1.49 2.98 10.13
CA ASP A 29 1.85 3.25 11.52
C ASP A 29 0.75 4.07 12.23
N LYS A 30 0.07 4.95 11.49
CA LYS A 30 -1.09 5.70 12.00
C LYS A 30 -2.32 4.82 12.21
N LEU A 31 -2.55 3.84 11.33
CA LEU A 31 -3.68 2.92 11.44
C LEU A 31 -3.50 1.89 12.55
N GLU A 32 -2.27 1.40 12.76
CA GLU A 32 -1.94 0.49 13.87
C GLU A 32 -2.07 1.14 15.26
N ALA A 33 -2.15 2.48 15.34
CA ALA A 33 -2.52 3.15 16.58
C ALA A 33 -3.96 2.86 17.02
N ILE A 34 -4.80 2.33 16.12
CA ILE A 34 -6.16 1.88 16.41
C ILE A 34 -6.08 0.44 16.95
N PRO A 35 -6.49 0.18 18.21
CA PRO A 35 -6.42 -1.16 18.80
C PRO A 35 -7.18 -2.20 17.98
N GLY A 36 -6.50 -3.28 17.60
CA GLY A 36 -7.08 -4.39 16.84
C GLY A 36 -7.23 -4.14 15.33
N PHE A 37 -6.72 -3.03 14.80
CA PHE A 37 -6.71 -2.80 13.36
C PHE A 37 -5.74 -3.75 12.66
N ASP A 38 -6.27 -4.62 11.80
CA ASP A 38 -5.47 -5.56 11.03
C ASP A 38 -5.06 -4.97 9.67
N ILE A 39 -3.75 -4.73 9.50
CA ILE A 39 -3.16 -4.22 8.25
C ILE A 39 -2.72 -5.34 7.29
N PHE A 40 -2.83 -6.62 7.68
CA PHE A 40 -2.43 -7.77 6.86
C PHE A 40 -3.54 -8.83 6.75
N PRO A 41 -4.74 -8.47 6.26
CA PRO A 41 -5.75 -9.47 5.92
C PRO A 41 -5.27 -10.36 4.77
N ASP A 42 -5.78 -11.58 4.68
CA ASP A 42 -5.56 -12.43 3.52
C ASP A 42 -6.26 -11.86 2.27
N ASP A 43 -5.89 -12.37 1.09
CA ASP A 43 -6.40 -11.89 -0.20
C ASP A 43 -7.93 -12.01 -0.30
N ASN A 44 -8.56 -13.04 0.27
CA ASN A 44 -10.01 -13.18 0.21
C ASN A 44 -10.68 -12.14 1.09
N ARG A 45 -10.19 -11.96 2.32
CA ARG A 45 -10.72 -10.97 3.25
C ARG A 45 -10.55 -9.55 2.72
N PHE A 46 -9.42 -9.25 2.09
CA PHE A 46 -9.19 -7.97 1.42
C PHE A 46 -10.22 -7.71 0.31
N ARG A 47 -10.51 -8.71 -0.53
CA ARG A 47 -11.53 -8.62 -1.58
C ARG A 47 -12.92 -8.40 -1.03
N GLU A 48 -13.29 -9.10 0.04
CA GLU A 48 -14.58 -8.91 0.73
C GLU A 48 -14.73 -7.48 1.22
N ILE A 49 -13.73 -6.94 1.93
CA ILE A 49 -13.79 -5.57 2.47
C ILE A 49 -13.95 -4.56 1.33
N ILE A 50 -13.20 -4.71 0.24
CA ILE A 50 -13.33 -3.81 -0.91
C ILE A 50 -14.73 -3.87 -1.51
N LYS A 51 -15.30 -5.07 -1.68
CA LYS A 51 -16.65 -5.24 -2.23
C LYS A 51 -17.74 -4.68 -1.31
N ASP A 52 -17.61 -4.90 0.00
CA ASP A 52 -18.66 -4.57 0.95
C ASP A 52 -18.59 -3.12 1.45
N VAL A 53 -17.38 -2.56 1.59
CA VAL A 53 -17.13 -1.23 2.18
C VAL A 53 -16.62 -0.22 1.16
N GLY A 54 -16.03 -0.66 0.05
CA GLY A 54 -15.47 0.21 -1.00
C GLY A 54 -14.05 0.70 -0.73
N VAL A 55 -13.50 0.51 0.47
CA VAL A 55 -12.12 0.94 0.81
C VAL A 55 -11.46 -0.01 1.82
N ALA A 56 -10.19 -0.32 1.57
CA ALA A 56 -9.31 -0.96 2.53
C ALA A 56 -7.90 -0.38 2.41
N ILE A 57 -7.20 -0.26 3.53
CA ILE A 57 -5.80 0.18 3.58
C ILE A 57 -5.00 -0.93 4.23
N ILE A 58 -4.13 -1.57 3.43
CA ILE A 58 -3.34 -2.73 3.86
C ILE A 58 -1.85 -2.49 3.63
N GLY A 59 -1.03 -3.28 4.32
CA GLY A 59 0.40 -3.34 4.08
C GLY A 59 0.75 -4.10 2.82
N GLN A 60 2.00 -3.93 2.37
CA GLN A 60 2.54 -4.70 1.25
C GLN A 60 2.67 -6.17 1.65
N THR A 61 1.88 -7.04 0.99
CA THR A 61 1.98 -8.49 1.15
C THR A 61 3.21 -9.04 0.43
N SER A 62 3.66 -10.24 0.80
CA SER A 62 4.83 -10.88 0.18
C SER A 62 4.63 -11.25 -1.30
N SER A 63 3.39 -11.31 -1.76
CA SER A 63 3.03 -11.57 -3.16
C SER A 63 3.10 -10.32 -4.04
N LEU A 64 3.09 -9.11 -3.45
CA LEU A 64 2.95 -7.86 -4.19
C LEU A 64 4.28 -7.13 -4.36
N ALA A 65 4.74 -7.02 -5.61
CA ALA A 65 6.03 -6.43 -5.99
C ALA A 65 7.22 -6.96 -5.16
N PRO A 66 7.43 -8.30 -5.06
CA PRO A 66 8.47 -8.89 -4.20
C PRO A 66 9.90 -8.47 -4.59
N ALA A 67 10.12 -8.20 -5.88
CA ALA A 67 11.40 -7.69 -6.38
C ALA A 67 11.69 -6.27 -5.85
N ASP A 68 10.69 -5.39 -5.87
CA ASP A 68 10.83 -4.02 -5.37
C ASP A 68 11.15 -4.00 -3.87
N LYS A 69 10.56 -4.90 -3.07
CA LYS A 69 10.86 -4.99 -1.64
C LYS A 69 12.36 -5.20 -1.37
N ARG A 70 12.99 -6.16 -2.05
CA ARG A 70 14.43 -6.42 -1.91
C ARG A 70 15.26 -5.29 -2.51
N PHE A 71 14.86 -4.79 -3.66
CA PHE A 71 15.58 -3.74 -4.38
C PHE A 71 15.61 -2.42 -3.60
N TYR A 72 14.47 -2.03 -3.01
CA TYR A 72 14.36 -0.87 -2.15
C TYR A 72 15.21 -1.00 -0.88
N ALA A 73 15.17 -2.17 -0.22
CA ALA A 73 15.98 -2.42 0.98
C ALA A 73 17.49 -2.24 0.72
N THR A 74 17.99 -2.69 -0.43
CA THR A 74 19.39 -2.45 -0.82
C THR A 74 19.65 -0.96 -1.06
N ARG A 75 18.74 -0.26 -1.74
CA ARG A 75 18.88 1.17 -2.03
C ARG A 75 18.97 2.03 -0.78
N ASP A 76 18.18 1.66 0.23
CA ASP A 76 18.10 2.34 1.53
C ASP A 76 19.44 2.31 2.28
N ILE A 77 20.18 1.20 2.21
CA ILE A 77 21.49 1.05 2.87
C ILE A 77 22.70 1.40 1.99
N THR A 78 22.47 1.78 0.72
CA THR A 78 23.55 2.10 -0.25
C THR A 78 23.49 3.54 -0.77
N ALA A 79 22.67 4.40 -0.17
CA ALA A 79 22.47 5.79 -0.59
C ALA A 79 22.03 5.94 -2.07
N THR A 80 21.29 4.96 -2.60
CA THR A 80 20.77 4.97 -3.98
C THR A 80 19.24 5.11 -4.02
N VAL A 81 18.64 5.62 -2.94
CA VAL A 81 17.21 5.96 -2.90
C VAL A 81 16.90 7.13 -3.83
N ASP A 82 17.73 8.19 -3.83
CA ASP A 82 17.45 9.44 -4.56
C ASP A 82 17.79 9.32 -6.06
N SER A 83 16.94 8.57 -6.77
CA SER A 83 17.04 8.37 -8.21
C SER A 83 15.64 8.38 -8.81
N ILE A 84 15.31 9.42 -9.57
CA ILE A 84 14.00 9.62 -10.22
C ILE A 84 13.47 8.35 -10.93
N PRO A 85 14.25 7.67 -11.80
CA PRO A 85 13.74 6.48 -12.48
C PRO A 85 13.44 5.33 -11.51
N LEU A 86 14.28 5.13 -10.47
CA LEU A 86 14.10 4.04 -9.51
C LEU A 86 12.99 4.34 -8.49
N ILE A 87 12.76 5.62 -8.16
CA ILE A 87 11.62 6.06 -7.36
C ILE A 87 10.33 5.80 -8.14
N THR A 88 10.28 6.26 -9.39
CA THR A 88 9.11 6.08 -10.28
C THR A 88 8.77 4.61 -10.46
N ALA A 89 9.76 3.78 -10.81
CA ALA A 89 9.58 2.34 -10.96
C ALA A 89 9.09 1.68 -9.67
N SER A 90 9.67 2.04 -8.52
CA SER A 90 9.28 1.49 -7.23
C SER A 90 7.83 1.83 -6.86
N ILE A 91 7.43 3.09 -7.00
CA ILE A 91 6.07 3.54 -6.68
C ILE A 91 5.05 2.86 -7.60
N LEU A 92 5.30 2.88 -8.91
CA LEU A 92 4.37 2.32 -9.89
C LEU A 92 4.27 0.80 -9.82
N ALA A 93 5.37 0.08 -9.55
CA ALA A 93 5.33 -1.38 -9.41
C ALA A 93 4.35 -1.83 -8.31
N LYS A 94 4.31 -1.10 -7.20
CA LYS A 94 3.35 -1.37 -6.11
C LYS A 94 1.93 -1.01 -6.51
N LYS A 95 1.73 0.17 -7.11
CA LYS A 95 0.38 0.63 -7.48
C LYS A 95 -0.25 -0.19 -8.61
N LEU A 96 0.52 -0.52 -9.65
CA LEU A 96 0.01 -1.34 -10.76
C LEU A 96 -0.35 -2.76 -10.32
N ALA A 97 0.33 -3.30 -9.30
CA ALA A 97 0.00 -4.61 -8.76
C ALA A 97 -1.33 -4.64 -7.98
N GLU A 98 -1.91 -3.49 -7.62
CA GLU A 98 -3.27 -3.39 -7.03
C GLU A 98 -4.38 -3.73 -8.03
N GLY A 99 -4.06 -3.87 -9.34
CA GLY A 99 -5.02 -4.32 -10.34
C GLY A 99 -6.14 -3.31 -10.59
N TRP A 100 -5.77 -2.06 -10.91
CA TRP A 100 -6.62 -0.87 -11.11
C TRP A 100 -7.82 -1.00 -12.08
N MET A 101 -8.08 -2.18 -12.65
CA MET A 101 -9.10 -2.42 -13.66
C MET A 101 -9.98 -3.66 -13.37
N ARG A 102 -9.95 -4.23 -12.15
CA ARG A 102 -10.61 -5.52 -11.84
C ARG A 102 -11.53 -5.56 -10.60
N TRP A 103 -11.94 -4.41 -10.08
CA TRP A 103 -12.78 -4.32 -8.87
C TRP A 103 -14.18 -3.80 -9.19
#